data_AF-A0A7K9B319-F1
#
_entry.id   AF-A0A7K9B319-F1
#
_cell.length_a   1.000
_cell.length_b   1.000
_cell.length_c   1.000
_cell.angle_alpha   90.00
_cell.angle_beta   90.00
_cell.angle_gamma   90.00
#
_symmetry.space_group_name_H-M   'P 1'
#
loop_
_entity.id
_entity.type
_entity.pdbx_description
1 polymer ?
#
loop_
_entity_poly.entity_id
_entity_poly.type
_entity_poly.pdbx_seq_one_letter_code
_entity_poly.pdbx_strand_id
1 'polypeptide(L)'
;QFLAKYAESGFESVWFASAFKGTTGPAQAWPPLSHHLRNHLSWLKVVEAMPRFPSLRLQGIVLTGWQRYDHYSVLCELLPVGIPSLAVCLQTLVNG
;
A
#
# COMPACT_ATOMS: atom_id res chain seq x y z
N GLN A 1 9.56 -11.69 -8.47
CA GLN A 1 8.99 -12.01 -9.80
C GLN A 1 8.44 -10.76 -10.50
N PHE A 2 7.60 -9.93 -9.86
CA PHE A 2 7.02 -8.74 -10.51
C PHE A 2 8.05 -7.67 -10.89
N LEU A 3 8.99 -7.32 -10.00
CA LEU A 3 10.04 -6.34 -10.30
C LEU A 3 10.94 -6.75 -11.48
N ALA A 4 11.20 -8.05 -11.64
CA ALA A 4 11.96 -8.57 -12.78
C ALA A 4 11.27 -8.22 -14.10
N LYS A 5 9.95 -8.36 -14.20
CA LYS A 5 9.19 -7.99 -15.40
C LYS A 5 9.29 -6.51 -15.75
N TYR A 6 9.28 -5.63 -14.74
CA TYR A 6 9.47 -4.19 -14.98
C TYR A 6 10.88 -3.90 -15.49
N ALA A 7 11.91 -4.51 -14.90
CA ALA A 7 13.29 -4.38 -15.36
C ALA A 7 13.48 -4.92 -16.78
N GLU A 8 12.95 -6.11 -17.08
CA GLU A 8 13.00 -6.77 -18.40
C GLU A 8 12.25 -5.97 -19.46
N SER A 9 11.18 -5.26 -19.09
CA SER A 9 10.44 -4.38 -20.01
C SER A 9 11.13 -3.03 -20.25
N GLY A 10 12.31 -2.80 -19.67
CA GLY A 10 13.08 -1.57 -19.85
C GLY A 10 12.58 -0.38 -19.05
N PHE A 11 11.71 -0.57 -18.05
CA PHE A 11 11.39 0.52 -17.13
C PHE A 11 12.63 0.86 -16.30
N GLU A 12 12.85 2.16 -16.10
CA GLU A 12 13.95 2.66 -15.26
C GLU A 12 13.49 2.95 -13.83
N SER A 13 12.18 3.09 -13.62
CA SER A 13 11.66 3.46 -12.32
C SER A 13 10.27 2.91 -12.05
N VAL A 14 9.97 2.73 -10.77
CA VAL A 14 8.71 2.17 -10.28
C VAL A 14 8.16 2.99 -9.11
N TRP A 15 6.84 3.02 -9.03
CA TRP A 15 6.09 3.46 -7.86
C TRP A 15 5.40 2.26 -7.25
N PHE A 16 5.37 2.20 -5.92
CA PHE A 16 4.51 1.26 -5.22
C PHE A 16 3.21 1.93 -4.83
N ALA A 17 2.17 1.14 -4.64
CA ALA A 17 0.89 1.60 -4.13
C ALA A 17 0.44 0.68 -3.00
N SER A 18 -0.02 1.27 -1.91
CA SER A 18 -0.56 0.58 -0.75
C SER A 18 -1.83 1.29 -0.28
N ALA A 19 -2.54 0.68 0.65
CA ALA A 19 -3.76 1.24 1.22
C ALA A 19 -3.69 1.27 2.74
N PHE A 20 -4.14 2.38 3.34
CA PHE A 20 -4.29 2.51 4.80
C PHE A 20 -5.70 2.14 5.29
N LYS A 21 -6.67 2.03 4.38
CA LYS A 21 -8.05 1.59 4.66
C LYS A 21 -8.71 1.04 3.40
N GLY A 22 -9.81 0.31 3.57
CA GLY A 22 -10.49 -0.40 2.48
C GLY A 22 -9.73 -1.67 2.09
N THR A 23 -10.11 -2.30 0.98
CA THR A 23 -9.49 -3.53 0.44
C THR A 23 -9.62 -4.79 1.33
N THR A 24 -10.25 -4.67 2.50
CA THR A 24 -10.45 -5.76 3.47
C THR A 24 -11.88 -6.29 3.55
N GLY A 25 -12.89 -5.49 3.17
CA GLY A 25 -14.28 -5.91 3.09
C GLY A 25 -15.22 -4.79 2.62
N PRO A 26 -16.30 -5.10 1.87
CA PRO A 26 -17.17 -4.09 1.25
C PRO A 26 -18.05 -3.31 2.23
N ALA A 27 -18.33 -3.85 3.42
CA ALA A 27 -19.18 -3.22 4.44
C ALA A 27 -18.43 -3.01 5.76
N GLN A 28 -17.10 -2.87 5.69
CA GLN A 28 -16.28 -2.77 6.89
C GLN A 28 -16.52 -1.43 7.59
N ALA A 29 -16.79 -1.46 8.90
CA ALA A 29 -16.97 -0.24 9.69
C ALA A 29 -15.62 0.33 10.17
N TRP A 30 -14.69 -0.54 10.55
CA TRP A 30 -13.38 -0.18 11.11
C TRP A 30 -12.26 -0.79 10.27
N PRO A 31 -11.18 -0.03 9.98
CA PRO A 31 -10.03 -0.59 9.31
C PRO A 31 -9.36 -1.65 10.19
N PRO A 32 -9.03 -2.84 9.66
CA PRO A 32 -8.24 -3.80 10.40
C PRO A 32 -6.76 -3.35 10.42
N LEU A 33 -6.37 -2.56 11.43
CA LEU A 33 -5.03 -1.94 11.53
C LEU A 33 -3.89 -2.94 11.29
N SER A 34 -3.94 -4.12 11.93
CA SER A 34 -2.89 -5.14 11.81
C SER A 34 -2.75 -5.71 10.39
N HIS A 35 -3.79 -5.65 9.57
CA HIS A 35 -3.70 -6.03 8.16
C HIS A 35 -2.88 -4.98 7.39
N HIS A 36 -3.25 -3.71 7.48
CA HIS A 36 -2.56 -2.64 6.78
C HIS A 36 -1.12 -2.48 7.26
N LEU A 37 -0.86 -2.57 8.57
CA LEU A 37 0.51 -2.57 9.13
C LEU A 37 1.39 -3.66 8.49
N ARG A 38 0.92 -4.92 8.51
CA ARG A 38 1.68 -6.05 7.94
C ARG A 38 1.91 -5.91 6.43
N ASN A 39 0.94 -5.31 5.71
CA ASN A 39 1.10 -5.02 4.30
C ASN A 39 2.24 -4.02 4.05
N HIS A 40 2.32 -2.94 4.83
CA HIS A 40 3.40 -1.95 4.70
C HIS A 40 4.76 -2.52 5.07
N LEU A 41 4.86 -3.30 6.15
CA LEU A 41 6.09 -4.03 6.51
C LEU A 41 6.53 -4.99 5.40
N SER A 42 5.59 -5.60 4.67
CA SER A 42 5.91 -6.46 3.53
C SER A 42 6.44 -5.64 2.34
N TRP A 43 5.89 -4.45 2.09
CA TRP A 43 6.41 -3.54 1.08
C TRP A 43 7.83 -3.06 1.40
N LEU A 44 8.13 -2.76 2.66
CA LEU A 44 9.48 -2.36 3.08
C LEU A 44 10.51 -3.46 2.79
N LYS A 45 10.17 -4.74 3.03
CA LYS A 45 11.03 -5.87 2.61
C LYS A 45 11.25 -5.93 1.09
N VAL A 46 10.26 -5.52 0.30
CA VAL A 46 10.42 -5.41 -1.16
C VAL A 46 11.37 -4.26 -1.51
N VAL A 47 11.28 -3.12 -0.81
CA VAL A 47 12.23 -1.99 -0.95
C VAL A 47 13.66 -2.43 -0.61
N GLU A 48 13.86 -3.14 0.50
CA GLU A 48 15.18 -3.69 0.88
C GLU A 48 15.76 -4.64 -0.18
N ALA A 49 14.90 -5.35 -0.90
CA ALA A 49 15.30 -6.26 -1.97
C ALA A 49 15.52 -5.57 -3.33
N MET A 50 15.17 -4.29 -3.49
CA MET A 50 15.32 -3.53 -4.74
C MET A 50 16.75 -3.48 -5.31
N PRO A 51 17.84 -3.43 -4.51
CA PRO A 51 19.21 -3.45 -5.04
C PRO A 51 19.53 -4.67 -5.92
N ARG A 52 18.73 -5.74 -5.85
CA ARG A 52 18.83 -6.89 -6.76
C ARG A 52 18.43 -6.57 -8.21
N PHE A 53 17.80 -5.42 -8.44
CA PHE A 53 17.34 -4.92 -9.73
C PHE A 53 17.97 -3.56 -10.02
N PRO A 54 19.27 -3.50 -10.38
CA PRO A 54 20.02 -2.24 -10.46
C PRO A 54 19.50 -1.28 -11.55
N SER A 55 18.76 -1.79 -12.53
CA SER A 55 18.11 -0.97 -13.57
C SER A 55 16.85 -0.25 -13.10
N LEU A 56 16.33 -0.56 -11.90
CA LEU A 56 15.10 0.02 -11.37
C LEU A 56 15.36 0.93 -10.17
N ARG A 57 14.87 2.16 -10.28
CA ARG A 57 14.79 3.11 -9.17
C ARG A 57 13.38 3.16 -8.59
N LEU A 58 13.27 2.98 -7.27
CA LEU A 58 12.03 3.28 -6.57
C LEU A 58 11.85 4.80 -6.45
N GLN A 59 10.71 5.31 -6.90
CA GLN A 59 10.37 6.73 -6.82
C GLN A 59 9.62 7.08 -5.53
N GLY A 60 8.89 6.12 -4.98
CA GLY A 60 8.15 6.29 -3.74
C GLY A 60 6.98 5.31 -3.64
N ILE A 61 6.16 5.54 -2.63
CA ILE A 61 4.94 4.78 -2.39
C ILE A 61 3.73 5.72 -2.29
N VAL A 62 2.68 5.40 -3.05
CA VAL A 62 1.39 6.08 -2.98
C VAL A 62 0.54 5.38 -1.92
N LEU A 63 0.08 6.14 -0.94
CA LEU A 63 -0.80 5.64 0.12
C LEU A 63 -2.26 6.02 -0.17
N THR A 64 -3.09 5.01 -0.43
CA THR A 64 -4.49 5.16 -0.87
C THR A 64 -5.48 4.83 0.25
N GLY A 65 -6.71 5.34 0.15
CA GLY A 65 -7.79 5.06 1.11
C GLY A 65 -9.10 4.80 0.40
N TRP A 66 -9.39 3.54 0.09
CA TRP A 66 -10.57 3.16 -0.70
C TRP A 66 -11.85 3.31 0.12
N GLN A 67 -12.94 3.74 -0.54
CA GLN A 67 -14.23 4.00 0.10
C GLN A 67 -15.34 3.04 -0.33
N ARG A 68 -15.20 2.36 -1.48
CA ARG A 68 -16.22 1.48 -2.05
C ARG A 68 -15.57 0.47 -3.01
N TYR A 69 -16.23 -0.67 -3.22
CA TYR A 69 -15.76 -1.75 -4.10
C TYR A 69 -16.31 -1.66 -5.52
N ASP A 70 -17.50 -1.08 -5.67
CA ASP A 70 -18.12 -0.78 -6.96
C ASP A 70 -18.91 0.53 -6.86
N HIS A 71 -19.58 0.94 -7.94
CA HIS A 71 -20.27 2.22 -8.00
C HIS A 71 -21.53 2.31 -7.12
N TYR A 72 -22.17 1.18 -6.83
CA TYR A 72 -23.45 1.08 -6.13
C TYR A 72 -23.35 0.47 -4.73
N SER A 73 -22.16 -0.02 -4.36
CA SER A 73 -21.85 -0.53 -3.02
C SER A 73 -21.95 0.54 -1.93
N VAL A 74 -22.25 0.08 -0.71
CA VAL A 74 -22.14 0.90 0.51
C VAL A 74 -20.71 1.38 0.72
N LEU A 75 -20.57 2.50 1.44
CA LEU A 75 -19.25 2.99 1.84
C LEU A 75 -18.65 2.10 2.93
N CYS A 76 -17.36 1.79 2.82
CA CYS A 76 -16.58 1.16 3.88
C CYS A 76 -15.63 2.17 4.54
N GLU A 77 -15.46 2.03 5.86
CA GLU A 77 -14.44 2.69 6.68
C GLU A 77 -14.29 4.19 6.35
N LEU A 78 -15.24 5.02 6.81
CA LEU A 78 -15.20 6.46 6.57
C LEU A 78 -13.90 7.11 7.09
N LEU A 79 -13.61 8.32 6.64
CA LEU A 79 -12.34 8.98 6.97
C LEU A 79 -12.04 9.06 8.48
N PRO A 80 -12.97 9.44 9.38
CA PRO A 80 -12.67 9.56 10.81
C PRO A 80 -12.14 8.27 11.44
N VAL A 81 -12.77 7.14 11.10
CA VAL A 81 -12.36 5.81 11.59
C VAL A 81 -11.09 5.29 10.88
N GLY A 82 -10.76 5.86 9.72
CA GLY A 82 -9.54 5.59 8.95
C GLY A 82 -8.28 6.29 9.47
N ILE A 83 -8.40 7.41 10.20
CA ILE A 83 -7.25 8.22 10.64
C ILE A 83 -6.24 7.44 11.49
N PRO A 84 -6.64 6.61 12.48
CA PRO A 84 -5.68 5.82 13.24
C PRO A 84 -4.86 4.88 12.36
N SER A 85 -5.51 4.25 11.37
CA SER A 85 -4.83 3.38 10.41
C SER A 85 -3.89 4.18 9.50
N LEU A 86 -4.30 5.36 9.03
CA LEU A 86 -3.43 6.27 8.26
C LEU A 86 -2.17 6.63 9.03
N ALA A 87 -2.30 7.02 10.30
CA ALA A 87 -1.17 7.39 11.15
C ALA A 87 -0.19 6.22 11.34
N VAL A 88 -0.71 5.02 11.64
CA VAL A 88 0.11 3.81 11.78
C VAL A 88 0.82 3.47 10.47
N CYS A 89 0.11 3.49 9.34
CA CYS A 89 0.70 3.18 8.03
C CYS A 89 1.79 4.17 7.64
N LEU A 90 1.57 5.48 7.83
CA LEU A 90 2.57 6.50 7.57
C LEU A 90 3.79 6.33 8.46
N GLN A 91 3.60 6.13 9.77
CA GLN A 91 4.73 5.93 10.68
C GLN A 91 5.52 4.66 10.38
N THR A 92 4.84 3.59 9.94
CA THR A 92 5.50 2.37 9.49
C THR A 92 6.33 2.63 8.25
N LEU A 93 5.81 3.37 7.27
CA LEU A 93 6.55 3.66 6.05
C LEU A 93 7.76 4.58 6.25
N VAL A 94 7.70 5.46 7.25
CA VAL A 94 8.77 6.42 7.54
C VAL A 94 9.86 5.81 8.44
N ASN A 95 9.51 4.96 9.40
CA ASN A 95 10.44 4.50 10.45
C ASN A 95 10.61 2.98 10.54
N GLY A 96 9.84 2.20 9.79
CA GLY A 96 9.81 0.74 9.86
C GLY A 96 10.78 0.04 8.93
#